data_AF-A0A5N5D0R6-F1
#
_entry.id   AF-A0A5N5D0R6-F1
#
_cell.length_a   1.000
_cell.length_b   1.000
_cell.length_c   1.000
_cell.angle_alpha   90.00
_cell.angle_beta   90.00
_cell.angle_gamma   90.00
#
_symmetry.space_group_name_H-M   'P 1'
#
loop_
_entity.id
_entity.type
_entity.pdbx_description
1 polymer ?
#
loop_
_entity_poly.entity_id
_entity_poly.type
_entity_poly.pdbx_seq_one_letter_code
_entity_poly.pdbx_strand_id
1 'polypeptide(L)'
;MRFLPVVAVALAAGVQASPVPQTTGSQISTAQYGQAIGLALQAAIDAVNGIKNWNKKREAFVKAAVQGMWDRNPDRNRAPAAICYNKGYDLKVPTGMIGLRDREVSSGPLKTDYDCFYMSGNNAFWSRGDGGSINLWTVYDSSRCRFDGSSDLYCD
;
A
#
# COMPACT_ATOMS: atom_id res chain seq x y z
N MET A 1 19.47 49.87 -44.72
CA MET A 1 19.88 48.74 -43.87
C MET A 1 19.19 48.85 -42.52
N ARG A 2 18.23 47.96 -42.25
CA ARG A 2 17.94 47.29 -40.97
C ARG A 2 16.55 46.67 -41.08
N PHE A 3 16.55 45.39 -41.46
CA PHE A 3 15.46 44.46 -41.18
C PHE A 3 15.39 44.25 -39.66
N LEU A 4 14.19 43.98 -39.14
CA LEU A 4 13.85 42.91 -38.18
C LEU A 4 12.36 43.04 -37.76
N PRO A 5 11.71 41.96 -37.27
CA PRO A 5 10.52 41.42 -37.91
C PRO A 5 9.25 41.45 -37.02
N VAL A 6 8.11 41.23 -37.68
CA VAL A 6 6.82 40.93 -37.06
C VAL A 6 6.92 39.61 -36.30
N VAL A 7 6.68 39.63 -34.99
CA VAL A 7 6.49 38.41 -34.19
C VAL A 7 5.00 38.16 -34.05
N ALA A 8 4.53 37.11 -34.72
CA ALA A 8 3.23 36.51 -34.48
C ALA A 8 3.25 35.80 -33.11
N VAL A 9 2.38 36.23 -32.20
CA VAL A 9 2.16 35.53 -30.92
C VAL A 9 1.18 34.39 -31.19
N ALA A 10 1.71 33.17 -31.26
CA ALA A 10 0.88 31.96 -31.23
C ALA A 10 0.36 31.75 -29.80
N LEU A 11 -0.96 31.83 -29.63
CA LEU A 11 -1.67 31.37 -28.45
C LEU A 11 -1.66 29.83 -28.43
N ALA A 12 -0.76 29.25 -27.65
CA ALA A 12 -0.86 27.84 -27.26
C ALA A 12 -1.49 27.77 -25.86
N ALA A 13 -2.79 27.48 -25.84
CA ALA A 13 -3.50 27.04 -24.64
C ALA A 13 -2.95 25.67 -24.22
N GLY A 14 -1.94 25.69 -23.35
CA GLY A 14 -1.45 24.49 -22.69
C GLY A 14 -2.25 24.25 -21.42
N VAL A 15 -3.11 23.23 -21.43
CA VAL A 15 -3.62 22.63 -20.20
C VAL A 15 -2.41 22.02 -19.49
N GLN A 16 -1.83 22.73 -18.54
CA GLN A 16 -0.77 22.17 -17.72
C GLN A 16 -1.43 21.25 -16.72
N ALA A 17 -1.33 19.94 -16.95
CA ALA A 17 -1.41 18.97 -15.87
C ALA A 17 -0.34 19.40 -14.85
N SER A 18 -0.79 19.93 -13.71
CA SER A 18 0.09 20.51 -12.71
C SER A 18 1.18 19.50 -12.33
N PRO A 19 2.47 19.84 -12.49
CA PRO A 19 3.52 19.03 -11.91
C PRO A 19 3.36 19.10 -10.39
N VAL A 20 3.15 17.94 -9.75
CA VAL A 20 3.21 17.83 -8.29
C VAL A 20 4.58 18.41 -7.86
N PRO A 21 4.62 19.44 -7.01
CA PRO A 21 5.88 20.04 -6.60
C PRO A 21 6.74 19.01 -5.88
N GLN A 22 7.84 18.61 -6.50
CA GLN A 22 8.89 17.86 -5.84
C GLN A 22 9.79 18.85 -5.09
N THR A 23 9.35 19.24 -3.89
CA THR A 23 10.23 19.95 -2.95
C THR A 23 11.21 18.97 -2.34
N THR A 24 12.50 19.20 -2.59
CA THR A 24 13.62 18.68 -1.80
C THR A 24 13.35 18.95 -0.32
N GLY A 25 12.95 17.91 0.43
CA GLY A 25 12.53 18.01 1.83
C GLY A 25 11.09 17.60 2.15
N SER A 26 10.29 17.13 1.17
CA SER A 26 8.92 16.65 1.43
C SER A 26 8.89 15.42 2.34
N GLN A 27 8.52 15.62 3.61
CA GLN A 27 8.13 14.54 4.51
C GLN A 27 6.97 13.77 3.89
N ILE A 28 7.15 12.48 3.59
CA ILE A 28 6.04 11.66 3.12
C ILE A 28 4.96 11.63 4.20
N SER A 29 3.78 12.12 3.88
CA SER A 29 2.67 12.18 4.82
C SER A 29 1.96 10.83 4.90
N THR A 30 1.32 10.55 6.04
CA THR A 30 0.43 9.38 6.20
C THR A 30 -0.67 9.36 5.13
N ALA A 31 -1.08 10.52 4.60
CA ALA A 31 -2.06 10.61 3.53
C ALA A 31 -1.56 9.99 2.20
N GLN A 32 -0.28 10.16 1.86
CA GLN A 32 0.30 9.56 0.65
C GLN A 32 0.36 8.03 0.77
N TYR A 33 0.76 7.51 1.94
CA TYR A 33 0.69 6.08 2.22
C TYR A 33 -0.74 5.54 2.14
N GLY A 34 -1.71 6.26 2.73
CA GLY A 34 -3.12 5.90 2.67
C GLY A 34 -3.69 5.91 1.24
N GLN A 35 -3.22 6.80 0.36
CA GLN A 35 -3.56 6.81 -1.05
C GLN A 35 -2.97 5.59 -1.78
N ALA A 36 -1.69 5.28 -1.54
CA ALA A 36 -1.04 4.10 -2.10
C ALA A 36 -1.78 2.80 -1.73
N ILE A 37 -2.19 2.68 -0.46
CA ILE A 37 -2.99 1.55 0.04
C ILE A 37 -4.36 1.52 -0.64
N GLY A 38 -5.06 2.65 -0.72
CA GLY A 38 -6.38 2.71 -1.38
C GLY A 38 -6.34 2.25 -2.85
N LEU A 39 -5.34 2.70 -3.62
CA LEU A 39 -5.15 2.29 -5.01
C LEU A 39 -4.81 0.79 -5.13
N ALA A 40 -3.98 0.27 -4.24
CA ALA A 40 -3.62 -1.15 -4.20
C ALA A 40 -4.82 -2.04 -3.87
N LEU A 41 -5.62 -1.65 -2.87
CA LEU A 41 -6.82 -2.39 -2.46
C LEU A 41 -7.89 -2.40 -3.54
N GLN A 42 -8.08 -1.27 -4.24
CA GLN A 42 -9.02 -1.23 -5.36
C GLN A 42 -8.58 -2.17 -6.49
N ALA A 43 -7.32 -2.10 -6.90
CA ALA A 43 -6.79 -3.01 -7.92
C ALA A 43 -6.88 -4.48 -7.49
N ALA A 44 -6.66 -4.79 -6.21
CA ALA A 44 -6.79 -6.14 -5.68
C ALA A 44 -8.24 -6.66 -5.71
N ILE A 45 -9.23 -5.81 -5.39
CA ILE A 45 -10.65 -6.16 -5.53
C ILE A 45 -11.00 -6.46 -6.99
N ASP A 46 -10.54 -5.62 -7.92
CA ASP A 46 -10.80 -5.79 -9.34
C ASP A 46 -10.16 -7.09 -9.86
N ALA A 47 -8.94 -7.41 -9.41
CA ALA A 47 -8.22 -8.63 -9.79
C ALA A 47 -8.91 -9.93 -9.31
N VAL A 48 -9.66 -9.88 -8.20
CA VAL A 48 -10.39 -11.04 -7.68
C VAL A 48 -11.87 -11.05 -8.05
N ASN A 49 -12.30 -10.10 -8.88
CA ASN A 49 -13.65 -10.06 -9.36
C ASN A 49 -13.96 -11.34 -10.16
N GLY A 50 -15.13 -11.93 -9.93
CA GLY A 50 -15.53 -13.20 -10.56
C GLY A 50 -14.97 -14.48 -9.92
N ILE A 51 -14.02 -14.41 -8.97
CA ILE A 51 -13.59 -15.60 -8.23
C ILE A 51 -14.69 -16.03 -7.26
N LYS A 52 -15.36 -17.16 -7.54
CA LYS A 52 -16.47 -17.68 -6.73
C LYS A 52 -16.03 -18.50 -5.51
N ASN A 53 -14.88 -19.17 -5.60
CA ASN A 53 -14.37 -19.96 -4.48
C ASN A 53 -13.85 -19.00 -3.39
N TRP A 54 -14.46 -19.06 -2.20
CA TRP A 54 -14.22 -18.09 -1.15
C TRP A 54 -12.76 -18.04 -0.66
N ASN A 55 -12.14 -19.20 -0.43
CA ASN A 55 -10.75 -19.26 0.03
C ASN A 55 -9.78 -18.76 -1.04
N LYS A 56 -9.98 -19.17 -2.31
CA LYS A 56 -9.17 -18.67 -3.43
C LYS A 56 -9.31 -17.16 -3.61
N LYS A 57 -10.53 -16.61 -3.45
CA LYS A 57 -10.78 -15.17 -3.57
C LYS A 57 -9.99 -14.39 -2.51
N ARG A 58 -10.11 -14.79 -1.25
CA ARG A 58 -9.42 -14.15 -0.13
C ARG A 58 -7.89 -14.24 -0.26
N GLU A 59 -7.37 -15.42 -0.57
CA GLU A 59 -5.92 -15.61 -0.77
C GLU A 59 -5.39 -14.78 -1.95
N ALA A 60 -6.10 -14.75 -3.07
CA ALA A 60 -5.72 -13.92 -4.21
C ALA A 60 -5.79 -12.42 -3.86
N PHE A 61 -6.81 -12.01 -3.10
CA PHE A 61 -7.00 -10.63 -2.69
C PHE A 61 -5.84 -10.16 -1.82
N VAL A 62 -5.56 -10.87 -0.73
CA VAL A 62 -4.57 -10.42 0.26
C VAL A 62 -3.16 -10.38 -0.35
N LYS A 63 -2.81 -11.35 -1.21
CA LYS A 63 -1.54 -11.34 -1.96
C LYS A 63 -1.46 -10.16 -2.92
N ALA A 64 -2.50 -9.92 -3.72
CA ALA A 64 -2.53 -8.82 -4.68
C ALA A 64 -2.53 -7.45 -3.99
N ALA A 65 -3.25 -7.30 -2.88
CA ALA A 65 -3.32 -6.08 -2.10
C ALA A 65 -1.95 -5.69 -1.56
N VAL A 66 -1.28 -6.61 -0.86
CA VAL A 66 0.02 -6.33 -0.22
C VAL A 66 1.12 -6.16 -1.26
N GLN A 67 1.12 -6.93 -2.36
CA GLN A 67 2.05 -6.68 -3.46
C GLN A 67 1.81 -5.30 -4.08
N GLY A 68 0.55 -4.95 -4.35
CA GLY A 68 0.17 -3.66 -4.90
C GLY A 68 0.54 -2.48 -3.98
N MET A 69 0.47 -2.69 -2.66
CA MET A 69 0.98 -1.75 -1.65
C MET A 69 2.49 -1.64 -1.76
N TRP A 70 3.22 -2.75 -1.72
CA TRP A 70 4.68 -2.76 -1.81
C TRP A 70 5.21 -2.04 -3.05
N ASP A 71 4.59 -2.26 -4.20
CA ASP A 71 4.95 -1.63 -5.48
C ASP A 71 4.67 -0.12 -5.49
N ARG A 72 3.69 0.33 -4.68
CA ARG A 72 3.30 1.75 -4.53
C ARG A 72 3.87 2.39 -3.27
N ASN A 73 4.74 1.71 -2.53
CA ASN A 73 5.29 2.19 -1.28
C ASN A 73 6.08 3.49 -1.54
N PRO A 74 5.62 4.65 -1.02
CA PRO A 74 6.25 5.93 -1.29
C PRO A 74 7.69 6.04 -0.75
N ASP A 75 8.01 5.33 0.33
CA ASP A 75 9.36 5.28 0.91
C ASP A 75 9.54 4.00 1.73
N ARG A 76 10.25 3.04 1.13
CA ARG A 76 10.59 1.74 1.73
C ARG A 76 11.60 1.86 2.87
N ASN A 77 12.35 2.96 2.98
CA ASN A 77 13.26 3.18 4.11
C ASN A 77 12.46 3.53 5.37
N ARG A 78 11.43 4.36 5.25
CA ARG A 78 10.55 4.64 6.39
C ARG A 78 9.58 3.50 6.70
N ALA A 79 9.09 2.84 5.65
CA ALA A 79 8.09 1.79 5.72
C ALA A 79 8.63 0.47 5.11
N PRO A 80 9.51 -0.27 5.80
CA PRO A 80 10.15 -1.46 5.25
C PRO A 80 9.23 -2.67 5.11
N ALA A 81 7.96 -2.60 5.52
CA ALA A 81 7.01 -3.68 5.37
C ALA A 81 5.60 -3.19 5.02
N ALA A 82 4.91 -3.95 4.17
CA ALA A 82 3.48 -3.85 3.89
C ALA A 82 2.78 -5.09 4.44
N ILE A 83 1.64 -4.91 5.10
CA ILE A 83 0.90 -5.95 5.82
C ILE A 83 -0.59 -5.78 5.53
N CYS A 84 -1.26 -6.89 5.23
CA CYS A 84 -2.72 -6.98 5.30
C CYS A 84 -3.12 -8.18 6.16
N TYR A 85 -4.05 -7.97 7.10
CA TYR A 85 -4.50 -9.02 8.02
C TYR A 85 -5.97 -8.88 8.43
N ASN A 86 -6.66 -10.00 8.64
CA ASN A 86 -8.09 -10.03 8.96
C ASN A 86 -8.44 -10.56 10.37
N LYS A 87 -7.45 -10.71 11.25
CA LYS A 87 -7.64 -11.09 12.66
C LYS A 87 -6.99 -10.05 13.58
N GLY A 88 -7.04 -10.29 14.88
CA GLY A 88 -6.40 -9.42 15.87
C GLY A 88 -4.88 -9.51 15.80
N TYR A 89 -4.18 -8.40 16.01
CA TYR A 89 -2.73 -8.32 16.00
C TYR A 89 -2.25 -7.26 16.99
N ASP A 90 -0.97 -7.30 17.32
CA ASP A 90 -0.29 -6.26 18.11
C ASP A 90 0.90 -5.69 17.33
N LEU A 91 1.27 -4.44 17.65
CA LEU A 91 2.56 -3.87 17.24
C LEU A 91 3.41 -3.50 18.45
N LYS A 92 4.72 -3.67 18.34
CA LYS A 92 5.69 -3.17 19.34
C LYS A 92 5.56 -1.67 19.52
N VAL A 93 5.40 -0.95 18.42
CA VAL A 93 5.20 0.50 18.36
C VAL A 93 3.88 0.77 17.60
N PRO A 94 2.74 0.93 18.30
CA PRO A 94 1.43 1.11 17.66
C PRO A 94 1.36 2.34 16.74
N THR A 95 2.07 3.42 17.09
CA THR A 95 2.19 4.63 16.25
C THR A 95 3.03 4.43 14.99
N GLY A 96 3.72 3.29 14.86
CA GLY A 96 4.47 2.88 13.67
C GLY A 96 3.62 2.22 12.59
N MET A 97 2.28 2.18 12.77
CA MET A 97 1.33 1.82 11.73
C MET A 97 1.07 3.02 10.80
N ILE A 98 1.42 2.88 9.54
CA ILE A 98 1.41 3.98 8.57
C ILE A 98 0.33 3.73 7.52
N GLY A 99 -0.61 4.67 7.43
CA GLY A 99 -1.59 4.73 6.35
C GLY A 99 -2.74 3.74 6.44
N LEU A 100 -3.02 3.16 7.62
CA LEU A 100 -4.05 2.16 7.87
C LEU A 100 -5.33 2.39 7.05
N ARG A 101 -5.77 1.34 6.37
CA ARG A 101 -7.08 1.24 5.73
C ARG A 101 -7.70 -0.11 6.01
N ASP A 102 -9.00 -0.09 6.25
CA ASP A 102 -9.84 -1.28 6.25
C ASP A 102 -10.38 -1.54 4.84
N ARG A 103 -10.55 -2.83 4.49
CA ARG A 103 -11.21 -3.25 3.25
C ARG A 103 -12.00 -4.54 3.42
N GLU A 104 -13.32 -4.42 3.26
CA GLU A 104 -14.20 -5.58 3.12
C GLU A 104 -13.99 -6.28 1.76
N VAL A 105 -13.80 -7.60 1.81
CA VAL A 105 -13.88 -8.51 0.67
C VAL A 105 -15.14 -9.35 0.85
N SER A 106 -15.95 -9.49 -0.20
CA SER A 106 -17.21 -10.25 -0.13
C SER A 106 -17.40 -11.21 -1.31
N SER A 107 -18.16 -12.28 -1.09
CA SER A 107 -18.59 -13.23 -2.11
C SER A 107 -19.94 -13.83 -1.72
N GLY A 108 -21.03 -13.32 -2.31
CA GLY A 108 -22.38 -13.68 -1.89
C GLY A 108 -22.62 -13.24 -0.44
N PRO A 109 -23.08 -14.14 0.46
CA PRO A 109 -23.29 -13.81 1.87
C PRO A 109 -22.00 -13.79 2.71
N LEU A 110 -20.87 -14.26 2.15
CA LEU A 110 -19.60 -14.33 2.87
C LEU A 110 -18.86 -13.00 2.77
N LYS A 111 -18.29 -12.54 3.87
CA LYS A 111 -17.50 -11.31 3.94
C LYS A 111 -16.40 -11.38 4.99
N THR A 112 -15.37 -10.57 4.81
CA THR A 112 -14.23 -10.46 5.71
C THR A 112 -13.55 -9.12 5.49
N ASP A 113 -13.18 -8.47 6.59
CA ASP A 113 -12.50 -7.19 6.63
C ASP A 113 -10.99 -7.41 6.81
N TYR A 114 -10.18 -6.66 6.07
CA TYR A 114 -8.72 -6.69 6.17
C TYR A 114 -8.20 -5.32 6.57
N ASP A 115 -7.44 -5.28 7.65
CA ASP A 115 -6.60 -4.16 8.02
C ASP A 115 -5.32 -4.20 7.20
N CYS A 116 -5.11 -3.17 6.39
CA CYS A 116 -3.95 -3.03 5.53
C CYS A 116 -3.18 -1.75 5.86
N PHE A 117 -1.88 -1.89 6.13
CA PHE A 117 -1.02 -0.80 6.54
C PHE A 117 0.44 -1.07 6.16
N TYR A 118 1.27 -0.03 6.19
CA TYR A 118 2.71 -0.21 6.24
C TYR A 118 3.21 -0.15 7.68
N MET A 119 4.27 -0.87 7.98
CA MET A 119 4.92 -0.84 9.29
C MET A 119 6.25 -0.10 9.20
N SER A 120 6.51 0.80 10.15
CA SER A 120 7.79 1.49 10.28
C SER A 120 8.93 0.53 10.68
N GLY A 121 10.19 0.94 10.43
CA GLY A 121 11.35 0.26 11.03
C GLY A 121 11.36 0.33 12.56
N ASN A 122 12.27 -0.42 13.20
CA ASN A 122 12.37 -0.60 14.66
C ASN A 122 11.07 -1.09 15.33
N ASN A 123 10.25 -1.83 14.59
CA ASN A 123 8.92 -2.26 14.99
C ASN A 123 8.77 -3.79 14.85
N ALA A 124 7.73 -4.33 15.47
CA ALA A 124 7.35 -5.72 15.29
C ALA A 124 5.84 -5.82 15.18
N PHE A 125 5.36 -6.78 14.41
CA PHE A 125 3.95 -7.16 14.25
C PHE A 125 3.76 -8.58 14.75
N TRP A 126 2.75 -8.78 15.61
CA TRP A 126 2.38 -10.09 16.14
C TRP A 126 0.96 -10.46 15.72
N SER A 127 0.79 -11.56 14.99
CA SER A 127 -0.46 -11.89 14.29
C SER A 127 -1.60 -12.41 15.18
N ARG A 128 -1.38 -12.61 16.50
CA ARG A 128 -2.36 -13.11 17.52
C ARG A 128 -3.46 -14.03 16.94
N GLY A 129 -3.06 -15.04 16.19
CA GLY A 129 -3.99 -15.87 15.44
C GLY A 129 -3.28 -16.75 14.41
N ASP A 130 -4.06 -17.22 13.43
CA ASP A 130 -3.57 -18.08 12.36
C ASP A 130 -3.12 -17.21 11.17
N GLY A 131 -1.80 -17.10 10.99
CA GLY A 131 -1.17 -16.34 9.91
C GLY A 131 -1.17 -17.02 8.54
N GLY A 132 -1.97 -18.08 8.35
CA GLY A 132 -2.15 -18.70 7.04
C GLY A 132 -2.42 -17.70 5.90
N SER A 133 -2.01 -18.06 4.68
CA SER A 133 -1.97 -17.17 3.49
C SER A 133 -3.31 -16.55 3.08
N ILE A 134 -4.41 -17.02 3.65
CA ILE A 134 -5.74 -16.47 3.44
C ILE A 134 -6.01 -15.27 4.38
N ASN A 135 -5.42 -15.28 5.57
CA ASN A 135 -5.63 -14.26 6.58
C ASN A 135 -4.56 -13.19 6.52
N LEU A 136 -3.29 -13.60 6.45
CA LEU A 136 -2.13 -12.72 6.51
C LEU A 136 -1.33 -12.80 5.21
N TRP A 137 -0.93 -11.65 4.71
CA TRP A 137 0.19 -11.57 3.78
C TRP A 137 1.08 -10.38 4.15
N THR A 138 2.38 -10.56 3.97
CA THR A 138 3.38 -9.52 4.17
C THR A 138 4.32 -9.49 2.98
N VAL A 139 4.76 -8.29 2.61
CA VAL A 139 5.90 -8.09 1.72
C VAL A 139 6.80 -7.08 2.41
N TYR A 140 8.08 -7.40 2.53
CA TYR A 140 9.01 -6.63 3.33
C TYR A 140 10.42 -6.62 2.73
N ASP A 141 11.21 -5.65 3.14
CA ASP A 141 12.64 -5.59 2.84
C ASP A 141 13.38 -6.63 3.68
N SER A 142 13.86 -7.71 3.05
CA SER A 142 14.53 -8.82 3.75
C SER A 142 15.90 -8.46 4.33
N SER A 143 16.47 -7.30 3.97
CA SER A 143 17.71 -6.81 4.58
C SER A 143 17.47 -6.13 5.94
N ARG A 144 16.21 -5.81 6.26
CA ARG A 144 15.81 -5.07 7.45
C ARG A 144 14.73 -5.76 8.26
N CYS A 145 13.99 -6.66 7.64
CA CYS A 145 12.89 -7.36 8.26
C CYS A 145 13.05 -8.86 8.12
N ARG A 146 12.54 -9.58 9.12
CA ARG A 146 12.48 -11.05 9.15
C ARG A 146 11.10 -11.48 9.61
N PHE A 147 10.58 -12.51 8.95
CA PHE A 147 9.34 -13.17 9.30
C PHE A 147 9.67 -14.50 9.99
N ASP A 148 9.00 -14.81 11.08
CA ASP A 148 9.22 -16.06 11.82
C ASP A 148 8.14 -17.12 11.55
N GLY A 149 8.31 -18.30 12.16
CA GLY A 149 7.37 -19.40 12.03
C GLY A 149 6.04 -19.22 12.78
N SER A 150 5.94 -18.20 13.64
CA SER A 150 4.72 -17.84 14.40
C SER A 150 3.85 -16.84 13.64
N SER A 151 4.22 -16.52 12.40
CA SER A 151 3.60 -15.49 11.59
C SER A 151 3.79 -14.07 12.11
N ASP A 152 4.91 -13.83 12.77
CA ASP A 152 5.28 -12.54 13.30
C ASP A 152 6.39 -11.90 12.44
N LEU A 153 6.34 -10.57 12.32
CA LEU A 153 7.29 -9.80 11.50
C LEU A 153 8.07 -8.84 12.38
N TYR A 154 9.39 -8.86 12.26
CA TYR A 154 10.30 -7.99 13.00
C TYR A 154 11.09 -7.15 12.00
N CYS A 155 11.14 -5.83 12.19
CA CYS A 155 11.90 -4.90 11.35
C CYS A 155 12.83 -4.02 12.19
N ASP A 156 14.09 -3.93 11.77
CA ASP A 156 15.15 -3.14 12.38
C ASP A 156 15.33 -1.76 11.70
#